data_AF-A0A238YM61-F1
#
_entry.id   AF-A0A238YM61-F1
#
_cell.length_a   1.000
_cell.length_b   1.000
_cell.length_c   1.000
_cell.angle_alpha   90.00
_cell.angle_beta   90.00
_cell.angle_gamma   90.00
#
_symmetry.space_group_name_H-M   'P 1'
#
loop_
_entity.id
_entity.type
_entity.pdbx_description
1 polymer ?
#
loop_
_entity_poly.entity_id
_entity_poly.type
_entity_poly.pdbx_seq_one_letter_code
_entity_poly.pdbx_strand_id
1 'polypeptide(L)'
;MKPLLFVFLFLLQNICVNAQSGSKYDVYTNKIKQFSQPAKVLSNNIKADGNGSIEFTNAKKQVLRFRVMNHKLQVLHGEIAFQLFYYNNIFLQRVETFDKDGSLAGERESNNEAAVVFIIEKPGLYLRKKKLIDAAEGNINLKDDSNEKIIRVQFYDSNNLPIPEIQHTYISSKTYWNQNIRMNWP
;
A
#
# COMPACT_ATOMS: atom_id res chain seq x y z
N MET A 1 6.59 36.01 -47.02
CA MET A 1 5.92 35.90 -45.71
C MET A 1 5.08 34.62 -45.62
N LYS A 2 5.70 33.44 -45.70
CA LYS A 2 5.04 32.13 -45.55
C LYS A 2 5.72 31.11 -44.61
N PRO A 3 6.95 31.29 -44.08
CA PRO A 3 7.53 30.27 -43.19
C PRO A 3 7.12 30.44 -41.72
N LEU A 4 6.59 31.60 -41.31
CA LEU A 4 6.24 31.86 -39.91
C LEU A 4 5.01 31.05 -39.44
N LEU A 5 4.08 30.77 -40.35
CA LEU A 5 2.86 30.02 -40.03
C LEU A 5 3.15 28.54 -39.71
N PHE A 6 4.17 27.95 -40.36
CA PHE A 6 4.55 26.54 -40.15
C PHE A 6 5.27 26.31 -38.81
N VAL A 7 6.03 27.31 -38.32
CA VAL A 7 6.70 27.22 -37.00
C VAL A 7 5.67 27.23 -35.86
N PHE A 8 4.58 27.99 -36.01
CA PHE A 8 3.52 28.03 -35.01
C PHE A 8 2.74 26.70 -34.91
N LEU A 9 2.54 26.01 -36.04
CA LEU A 9 1.87 24.70 -36.08
C LEU A 9 2.70 23.58 -35.44
N PHE A 10 4.04 23.61 -35.55
CA PHE A 10 4.92 22.64 -34.86
C PHE A 10 5.00 22.86 -33.34
N LEU A 11 4.87 24.12 -32.87
CA LEU A 11 4.85 24.44 -31.45
C LEU A 11 3.54 24.02 -30.76
N LEU A 12 2.41 24.06 -31.48
CA LEU A 12 1.10 23.61 -30.96
C LEU A 12 0.99 22.09 -30.81
N GLN A 13 1.70 21.30 -31.62
CA GLN A 13 1.67 19.84 -31.52
C GLN A 13 2.38 19.28 -30.27
N ASN A 14 3.27 20.06 -29.65
CA ASN A 14 4.00 19.63 -28.45
C ASN A 14 3.24 19.85 -27.14
N ILE A 15 2.09 20.55 -27.15
CA ILE A 15 1.30 20.83 -25.94
C ILE A 15 0.27 19.70 -25.68
N CYS A 16 0.04 18.81 -26.66
CA CYS A 16 -0.93 17.71 -26.53
C CYS A 16 -0.32 16.39 -26.05
N VAL A 17 0.89 16.39 -25.48
CA VAL A 17 1.53 15.17 -24.98
C VAL A 17 1.48 15.17 -23.45
N ASN A 18 0.64 14.29 -22.91
CA ASN A 18 0.49 13.90 -21.49
C ASN A 18 -0.56 14.64 -20.64
N ALA A 19 -1.81 14.67 -21.11
CA ALA A 19 -2.92 14.44 -20.17
C ALA A 19 -3.16 12.92 -20.13
N GLN A 20 -2.22 12.19 -19.52
CA GLN A 20 -2.46 10.79 -19.18
C GLN A 20 -3.72 10.79 -18.31
N SER A 21 -4.78 10.08 -18.72
CA SER A 21 -6.07 10.11 -18.03
C SER A 21 -5.88 9.65 -16.58
N GLY A 22 -5.62 10.60 -15.69
CA GLY A 22 -5.55 10.33 -14.26
C GLY A 22 -6.87 9.70 -13.86
N SER A 23 -6.82 8.67 -13.01
CA SER A 23 -8.06 8.19 -12.44
C SER A 23 -8.73 9.36 -11.74
N LYS A 24 -10.06 9.47 -11.79
CA LYS A 24 -10.80 10.53 -11.07
C LYS A 24 -10.50 10.54 -9.56
N TYR A 25 -9.87 9.48 -9.07
CA TYR A 25 -9.45 9.26 -7.70
C TYR A 25 -8.01 9.68 -7.39
N ASP A 26 -7.23 10.10 -8.40
CA ASP A 26 -5.83 10.53 -8.23
C ASP A 26 -5.70 11.68 -7.23
N VAL A 27 -6.73 12.54 -7.14
CA VAL A 27 -6.79 13.64 -6.16
C VAL A 27 -6.61 13.16 -4.72
N TYR A 28 -7.05 11.95 -4.39
CA TYR A 28 -6.90 11.39 -3.05
C TYR A 28 -5.45 11.03 -2.73
N THR A 29 -4.62 10.74 -3.74
CA THR A 29 -3.20 10.42 -3.53
C THR A 29 -2.42 11.61 -2.96
N ASN A 30 -2.88 12.84 -3.19
CA ASN A 30 -2.26 14.06 -2.66
C ASN A 30 -2.50 14.28 -1.16
N LYS A 31 -3.45 13.56 -0.54
CA LYS A 31 -3.71 13.66 0.90
C LYS A 31 -2.58 13.03 1.73
N ILE A 32 -1.88 12.05 1.18
CA ILE A 32 -0.88 11.27 1.91
C ILE A 32 0.51 11.85 1.63
N LYS A 33 1.04 12.65 2.58
CA LYS A 33 2.33 13.34 2.43
C LYS A 33 3.50 12.36 2.20
N GLN A 34 3.42 11.17 2.75
CA GLN A 34 4.42 10.11 2.65
C GLN A 34 4.42 9.40 1.28
N PHE A 35 3.36 9.57 0.49
CA PHE A 35 3.23 8.99 -0.85
C PHE A 35 3.68 10.00 -1.90
N SER A 36 4.87 9.80 -2.45
CA SER A 36 5.42 10.72 -3.45
C SER A 36 4.70 10.64 -4.79
N GLN A 37 4.53 11.79 -5.42
CA GLN A 37 4.11 11.94 -6.81
C GLN A 37 5.31 11.81 -7.78
N PRO A 38 5.10 11.45 -9.06
CA PRO A 38 3.83 11.12 -9.69
C PRO A 38 3.30 9.73 -9.30
N ALA A 39 1.99 9.64 -9.09
CA ALA A 39 1.27 8.39 -8.89
C ALA A 39 0.80 7.77 -10.20
N LYS A 40 0.70 6.44 -10.25
CA LYS A 40 0.09 5.68 -11.34
C LYS A 40 -0.86 4.65 -10.76
N VAL A 41 -1.98 4.40 -11.43
CA VAL A 41 -2.88 3.31 -11.05
C VAL A 41 -2.13 1.98 -11.19
N LEU A 42 -2.09 1.22 -10.09
CA LEU A 42 -1.55 -0.14 -10.06
C LEU A 42 -2.65 -1.17 -10.26
N SER A 43 -3.83 -0.94 -9.67
CA SER A 43 -5.00 -1.80 -9.78
C SER A 43 -6.26 -0.97 -9.55
N ASN A 44 -7.35 -1.28 -10.27
CA ASN A 44 -8.64 -0.62 -10.11
C ASN A 44 -9.76 -1.67 -10.19
N ASN A 45 -10.40 -1.93 -9.05
CA ASN A 45 -11.49 -2.87 -8.90
C ASN A 45 -12.82 -2.16 -8.57
N ILE A 46 -12.95 -0.89 -8.94
CA ILE A 46 -14.16 -0.10 -8.70
C ILE A 46 -15.21 -0.45 -9.75
N LYS A 47 -16.36 -0.95 -9.28
CA LYS A 47 -17.51 -1.32 -10.11
C LYS A 47 -18.23 -0.07 -10.64
N ALA A 48 -19.15 -0.29 -11.58
CA ALA A 48 -19.94 0.78 -12.19
C ALA A 48 -20.82 1.56 -11.19
N ASP A 49 -21.24 0.91 -10.10
CA ASP A 49 -21.96 1.55 -8.98
C ASP A 49 -21.05 2.42 -8.10
N GLY A 50 -19.75 2.44 -8.37
CA GLY A 50 -18.76 3.20 -7.63
C GLY A 50 -18.29 2.56 -6.34
N ASN A 51 -18.50 1.25 -6.18
CA ASN A 51 -18.03 0.47 -5.04
C ASN A 51 -16.78 -0.34 -5.42
N GLY A 52 -15.74 -0.28 -4.58
CA GLY A 52 -14.55 -1.11 -4.76
C GLY A 52 -13.30 -0.51 -4.16
N SER A 53 -12.15 -1.01 -4.58
CA SER A 53 -10.84 -0.53 -4.16
C SER A 53 -10.00 -0.10 -5.36
N ILE A 54 -9.08 0.83 -5.09
CA ILE A 54 -8.08 1.27 -6.05
C ILE A 54 -6.73 1.32 -5.37
N GLU A 55 -5.69 0.98 -6.14
CA GLU A 55 -4.30 1.03 -5.73
C GLU A 55 -3.51 1.93 -6.66
N PHE A 56 -2.64 2.72 -6.06
CA PHE A 56 -1.69 3.58 -6.73
C PHE A 56 -0.28 3.15 -6.37
N THR A 57 0.65 3.27 -7.32
CA THR A 57 2.08 3.11 -7.07
C THR A 57 2.85 4.33 -7.55
N ASN A 58 4.09 4.46 -7.08
CA ASN A 58 4.97 5.58 -7.41
C ASN A 58 6.40 5.10 -7.68
N ALA A 59 7.30 6.06 -7.98
CA ALA A 59 8.71 5.76 -8.27
C ALA A 59 9.46 5.05 -7.13
N LYS A 60 9.01 5.22 -5.88
CA LYS A 60 9.57 4.54 -4.69
C LYS A 60 9.02 3.12 -4.49
N LYS A 61 8.20 2.62 -5.43
CA LYS A 61 7.48 1.33 -5.34
C LYS A 61 6.61 1.22 -4.09
N GLN A 62 6.17 2.34 -3.54
CA GLN A 62 5.12 2.33 -2.51
C GLN A 62 3.80 1.95 -3.18
N VAL A 63 2.87 1.41 -2.39
CA VAL A 63 1.49 1.19 -2.83
C VAL A 63 0.56 1.93 -1.90
N LEU A 64 -0.22 2.87 -2.42
CA LEU A 64 -1.29 3.54 -1.70
C LEU A 64 -2.62 2.88 -2.10
N ARG A 65 -3.38 2.40 -1.13
CA ARG A 65 -4.66 1.71 -1.32
C ARG A 65 -5.76 2.42 -0.55
N PHE A 66 -6.93 2.53 -1.16
CA PHE A 66 -8.15 2.97 -0.48
C PHE A 66 -9.40 2.40 -1.16
N ARG A 67 -10.54 2.51 -0.47
CA ARG A 67 -11.85 2.07 -0.97
C ARG A 67 -12.75 3.25 -1.25
N VAL A 68 -13.67 3.02 -2.17
CA VAL A 68 -14.78 3.93 -2.42
C VAL A 68 -16.10 3.21 -2.28
N MET A 69 -17.10 3.95 -1.80
CA MET A 69 -18.49 3.54 -1.74
C MET A 69 -19.32 4.64 -2.42
N ASN A 70 -20.13 4.27 -3.42
CA ASN A 70 -20.87 5.22 -4.27
C ASN A 70 -19.97 6.36 -4.81
N HIS A 71 -18.78 5.99 -5.29
CA HIS A 71 -17.72 6.88 -5.77
C HIS A 71 -17.11 7.85 -4.74
N LYS A 72 -17.42 7.74 -3.45
CA LYS A 72 -16.83 8.56 -2.38
C LYS A 72 -15.84 7.73 -1.58
N LEU A 73 -14.76 8.37 -1.12
CA LEU A 73 -13.80 7.75 -0.20
C LEU A 73 -14.53 7.12 0.99
N GLN A 74 -14.29 5.84 1.22
CA GLN A 74 -14.86 5.11 2.35
C GLN A 74 -13.95 5.26 3.57
N VAL A 75 -14.55 5.61 4.71
CA VAL A 75 -13.89 5.57 6.02
C VAL A 75 -14.31 4.28 6.72
N LEU A 76 -13.33 3.53 7.20
CA LEU A 76 -13.49 2.26 7.89
C LEU A 76 -13.45 2.45 9.41
N HIS A 77 -13.48 1.33 10.12
CA HIS A 77 -13.25 1.31 11.56
C HIS A 77 -11.91 1.97 11.94
N GLY A 78 -11.84 2.60 13.12
CA GLY A 78 -10.68 3.37 13.54
C GLY A 78 -10.42 4.65 12.72
N GLU A 79 -11.43 5.17 12.03
CA GLU A 79 -11.34 6.35 11.13
C GLU A 79 -10.39 6.19 9.94
N ILE A 80 -9.95 4.95 9.65
CA ILE A 80 -8.98 4.65 8.61
C ILE A 80 -9.63 4.75 7.23
N ALA A 81 -9.04 5.54 6.33
CA ALA A 81 -9.46 5.69 4.93
C ALA A 81 -8.41 5.19 3.92
N PHE A 82 -7.12 5.18 4.31
CA PHE A 82 -6.02 4.79 3.44
C PHE A 82 -5.07 3.80 4.11
N GLN A 83 -4.42 2.98 3.29
CA GLN A 83 -3.23 2.21 3.68
C GLN A 83 -2.07 2.49 2.72
N LEU A 84 -0.88 2.71 3.27
CA LEU A 84 0.36 2.89 2.53
C LEU A 84 1.31 1.74 2.82
N PHE A 85 1.69 1.01 1.78
CA PHE A 85 2.58 -0.13 1.84
C PHE A 85 3.97 0.28 1.35
N TYR A 86 4.98 -0.03 2.15
CA TYR A 86 6.39 0.21 1.86
C TYR A 86 7.08 -1.10 1.56
N TYR A 87 7.75 -1.17 0.42
CA TYR A 87 8.50 -2.34 0.01
C TYR A 87 9.99 -2.03 -0.05
N ASN A 88 10.80 -2.96 0.45
CA ASN A 88 12.21 -3.03 0.14
C ASN A 88 12.42 -4.24 -0.78
N ASN A 89 12.81 -3.96 -2.03
CA ASN A 89 12.77 -4.92 -3.13
C ASN A 89 11.37 -5.53 -3.32
N ILE A 90 11.19 -6.80 -2.96
CA ILE A 90 9.92 -7.54 -3.08
C ILE A 90 9.31 -7.89 -1.72
N PHE A 91 9.88 -7.35 -0.63
CA PHE A 91 9.47 -7.64 0.74
C PHE A 91 8.78 -6.43 1.33
N LEU A 92 7.57 -6.63 1.84
CA LEU A 92 6.81 -5.66 2.61
C LEU A 92 7.58 -5.35 3.88
N GLN A 93 7.99 -4.09 4.03
CA GLN A 93 8.74 -3.60 5.18
C GLN A 93 7.81 -2.94 6.19
N ARG A 94 6.81 -2.20 5.71
CA ARG A 94 5.94 -1.40 6.58
C ARG A 94 4.57 -1.18 5.96
N VAL A 95 3.55 -1.14 6.80
CA VAL A 95 2.20 -0.69 6.44
C VAL A 95 1.83 0.43 7.38
N GLU A 96 1.31 1.53 6.84
CA GLU A 96 0.77 2.66 7.60
C GLU A 96 -0.70 2.88 7.24
N THR A 97 -1.51 3.27 8.21
CA THR A 97 -2.91 3.61 8.05
C THR A 97 -3.14 5.09 8.27
N PHE A 98 -4.02 5.69 7.47
CA PHE A 98 -4.32 7.12 7.54
C PHE A 98 -5.82 7.40 7.53
N ASP A 99 -6.21 8.48 8.18
CA ASP A 99 -7.56 9.01 8.14
C ASP A 99 -7.89 9.66 6.77
N LYS A 100 -9.13 10.12 6.62
CA LYS A 100 -9.62 10.81 5.40
C LYS A 100 -8.87 12.11 5.07
N ASP A 101 -8.15 12.68 6.01
CA ASP A 101 -7.43 13.95 5.89
C ASP A 101 -5.93 13.74 5.65
N GLY A 102 -5.45 12.50 5.77
CA GLY A 102 -4.08 12.07 5.52
C GLY A 102 -3.17 12.09 6.75
N SER A 103 -3.75 12.13 7.96
CA SER A 103 -3.01 11.95 9.21
C SER A 103 -2.93 10.47 9.56
N LEU A 104 -1.86 10.05 10.25
CA LEU A 104 -1.75 8.68 10.75
C LEU A 104 -2.93 8.39 11.68
N ALA A 105 -3.62 7.27 11.44
CA ALA A 105 -4.80 6.88 12.19
C ALA A 105 -4.68 5.43 12.59
N GLY A 106 -4.94 5.15 13.85
CA GLY A 106 -4.95 3.81 14.41
C GLY A 106 -6.25 3.51 15.13
N GLU A 107 -6.56 2.23 15.25
CA GLU A 107 -7.74 1.80 15.97
C GLU A 107 -7.51 1.90 17.48
N ARG A 108 -8.44 2.56 18.20
CA ARG A 108 -8.31 2.81 19.64
C ARG A 108 -8.20 1.51 20.43
N GLU A 109 -8.97 0.51 20.03
CA GLU A 109 -9.01 -0.84 20.59
C GLU A 109 -7.68 -1.60 20.40
N SER A 110 -6.87 -1.18 19.43
CA SER A 110 -5.55 -1.75 19.11
C SER A 110 -4.41 -0.84 19.58
N ASN A 111 -4.54 -0.20 20.75
CA ASN A 111 -3.56 0.75 21.28
C ASN A 111 -3.20 1.88 20.29
N ASN A 112 -4.15 2.29 19.46
CA ASN A 112 -3.96 3.30 18.43
C ASN A 112 -2.86 2.92 17.41
N GLU A 113 -2.73 1.62 17.11
CA GLU A 113 -1.83 1.07 16.10
C GLU A 113 -2.13 1.70 14.72
N ALA A 114 -1.22 2.56 14.27
CA ALA A 114 -1.30 3.24 12.98
C ALA A 114 -0.24 2.74 11.99
N ALA A 115 0.73 1.94 12.44
CA ALA A 115 1.68 1.29 11.55
C ALA A 115 2.24 -0.03 12.09
N VAL A 116 2.56 -0.92 11.15
CA VAL A 116 3.25 -2.19 11.41
C VAL A 116 4.55 -2.21 10.62
N VAL A 117 5.66 -2.52 11.26
CA VAL A 117 6.95 -2.80 10.62
C VAL A 117 7.24 -4.28 10.68
N PHE A 118 7.63 -4.85 9.54
CA PHE A 118 7.99 -6.26 9.39
C PHE A 118 9.50 -6.40 9.27
N ILE A 119 10.07 -7.29 10.08
CA ILE A 119 11.51 -7.51 10.16
C ILE A 119 11.77 -9.00 9.94
N ILE A 120 12.34 -9.33 8.79
CA ILE A 120 12.70 -10.71 8.43
C ILE A 120 14.06 -11.02 9.05
N GLU A 121 14.07 -11.62 10.24
CA GLU A 121 15.29 -11.95 10.98
C GLU A 121 16.05 -13.13 10.37
N LYS A 122 15.33 -14.04 9.70
CA LYS A 122 15.92 -15.24 9.07
C LYS A 122 15.61 -15.27 7.56
N PRO A 123 16.24 -14.39 6.75
CA PRO A 123 15.88 -14.21 5.33
C PRO A 123 16.04 -15.47 4.48
N GLY A 124 17.09 -16.26 4.71
CA GLY A 124 17.30 -17.52 3.97
C GLY A 124 16.22 -18.56 4.24
N LEU A 125 15.76 -18.66 5.50
CA LEU A 125 14.69 -19.59 5.88
C LEU A 125 13.34 -19.12 5.34
N TYR A 126 13.06 -17.82 5.45
CA TYR A 126 11.86 -17.24 4.85
C TYR A 126 11.81 -17.47 3.34
N LEU A 127 12.91 -17.24 2.61
CA LEU A 127 12.97 -17.47 1.16
C LEU A 127 12.65 -18.91 0.77
N ARG A 128 13.13 -19.89 1.52
CA ARG A 128 12.81 -21.31 1.28
C ARG A 128 11.33 -21.58 1.47
N LYS A 129 10.73 -21.07 2.55
CA LYS A 129 9.30 -21.22 2.83
C LYS A 129 8.43 -20.48 1.81
N LYS A 130 8.80 -19.25 1.46
CA LYS A 130 8.14 -18.45 0.42
C LYS A 130 8.06 -19.21 -0.90
N LYS A 131 9.15 -19.87 -1.34
CA LYS A 131 9.12 -20.68 -2.57
C LYS A 131 8.07 -21.80 -2.53
N LEU A 132 7.90 -22.46 -1.37
CA LEU A 132 6.87 -23.48 -1.20
C LEU A 132 5.47 -22.89 -1.25
N ILE A 133 5.27 -21.72 -0.62
CA ILE A 133 3.98 -21.02 -0.63
C ILE A 133 3.63 -20.52 -2.04
N ASP A 134 4.59 -19.92 -2.74
CA ASP A 134 4.43 -19.43 -4.11
C ASP A 134 4.11 -20.58 -5.08
N ALA A 135 4.80 -21.72 -4.97
CA ALA A 135 4.56 -22.89 -5.81
C ALA A 135 3.16 -23.49 -5.64
N ALA A 136 2.53 -23.26 -4.49
CA ALA A 136 1.14 -23.63 -4.22
C ALA A 136 0.15 -22.48 -4.49
N GLU A 137 0.60 -21.35 -5.05
CA GLU A 137 -0.19 -20.13 -5.24
C GLU A 137 -0.86 -19.62 -3.95
N GLY A 138 -0.25 -19.93 -2.80
CA GLY A 138 -0.82 -19.65 -1.49
C GLY A 138 -1.85 -20.66 -0.99
N ASN A 139 -2.26 -21.63 -1.78
CA ASN A 139 -3.24 -22.67 -1.43
C ASN A 139 -2.61 -23.84 -0.65
N ILE A 140 -1.66 -23.53 0.22
CA ILE A 140 -1.04 -24.49 1.14
C ILE A 140 -1.41 -24.14 2.58
N ASN A 141 -1.82 -25.15 3.33
CA ASN A 141 -1.99 -25.04 4.78
C ASN A 141 -0.62 -25.21 5.45
N LEU A 142 0.14 -24.12 5.53
CA LEU A 142 1.39 -24.12 6.28
C LEU A 142 1.06 -24.10 7.78
N LYS A 143 1.62 -25.03 8.55
CA LYS A 143 1.57 -24.95 10.01
C LYS A 143 2.14 -23.60 10.47
N ASP A 144 1.54 -23.02 11.51
CA ASP A 144 2.08 -21.81 12.13
C ASP A 144 3.53 -22.05 12.60
N ASP A 145 4.44 -21.27 12.01
CA ASP A 145 5.87 -21.29 12.25
C ASP A 145 6.37 -20.01 12.94
N SER A 146 5.47 -19.24 13.56
CA SER A 146 5.80 -18.05 14.38
C SER A 146 6.89 -18.35 15.43
N ASN A 147 6.87 -19.54 16.03
CA ASN A 147 7.88 -20.02 16.99
C ASN A 147 9.28 -20.19 16.39
N GLU A 148 9.41 -20.31 15.07
CA GLU A 148 10.73 -20.32 14.41
C GLU A 148 11.38 -18.93 14.39
N LYS A 149 10.66 -17.88 14.81
CA LYS A 149 11.16 -16.50 14.93
C LYS A 149 11.79 -16.00 13.63
N ILE A 150 11.03 -16.10 12.55
CA ILE A 150 11.48 -15.76 11.19
C ILE A 150 11.12 -14.30 10.87
N ILE A 151 9.88 -13.90 11.17
CA ILE A 151 9.36 -12.56 10.91
C ILE A 151 8.90 -11.98 12.24
N ARG A 152 9.59 -10.94 12.68
CA ARG A 152 9.18 -10.10 13.80
C ARG A 152 8.32 -8.96 13.30
N VAL A 153 7.31 -8.59 14.08
CA VAL A 153 6.52 -7.37 13.85
C VAL A 153 6.79 -6.36 14.95
N GLN A 154 6.63 -5.09 14.63
CA GLN A 154 6.72 -3.99 15.57
C GLN A 154 5.64 -2.97 15.27
N PHE A 155 4.84 -2.63 16.27
CA PHE A 155 3.71 -1.72 16.16
C PHE A 155 4.08 -0.28 16.53
N TYR A 156 3.43 0.68 15.87
CA TYR A 156 3.60 2.11 16.10
C TYR A 156 2.25 2.79 16.25
N ASP A 157 2.17 3.77 17.14
CA ASP A 157 0.95 4.56 17.39
C ASP A 157 0.72 5.63 16.30
N SER A 158 -0.37 6.40 16.42
CA SER A 158 -0.65 7.54 15.51
C SER A 158 0.35 8.69 15.59
N ASN A 159 1.20 8.74 16.62
CA ASN A 159 2.32 9.68 16.71
C ASN A 159 3.60 9.12 16.08
N ASN A 160 3.49 7.93 15.47
CA ASN A 160 4.61 7.18 14.91
C ASN A 160 5.66 6.81 15.97
N LEU A 161 5.24 6.60 17.22
CA LEU A 161 6.07 6.11 18.30
C LEU A 161 5.89 4.60 18.46
N PRO A 162 6.96 3.83 18.71
CA PRO A 162 6.85 2.41 19.00
C PRO A 162 5.90 2.15 20.16
N ILE A 163 4.94 1.24 19.98
CA ILE A 163 4.09 0.76 21.08
C ILE A 163 4.93 -0.22 21.91
N PRO A 164 5.07 -0.02 23.23
CA PRO A 164 5.86 -0.91 24.06
C PRO A 164 5.32 -2.35 24.07
N GLU A 165 6.17 -3.31 23.72
CA GLU A 165 5.86 -4.75 23.78
C GLU A 165 6.64 -5.39 24.94
N ILE A 166 5.98 -6.20 25.78
CA ILE A 166 6.64 -6.96 26.86
C ILE A 166 7.59 -8.01 26.27
N GLN A 167 7.21 -8.60 25.13
CA GLN A 167 8.00 -9.55 24.37
C GLN A 167 7.79 -9.29 22.88
N HIS A 168 8.84 -9.53 22.09
CA HIS A 168 8.76 -9.41 20.64
C HIS A 168 7.64 -10.28 20.05
N THR A 169 6.80 -9.66 19.24
CA THR A 169 5.74 -10.36 18.51
C THR A 169 6.29 -10.96 17.21
N TYR A 170 6.01 -12.25 16.98
CA TYR A 170 6.39 -12.95 15.74
C TYR A 170 5.15 -13.45 15.01
N ILE A 171 5.19 -13.40 13.68
CA ILE A 171 4.13 -13.93 12.82
C ILE A 171 4.65 -15.06 11.93
N SER A 172 3.72 -15.92 11.50
CA SER A 172 4.05 -17.02 10.59
C SER A 172 4.50 -16.50 9.22
N SER A 173 5.32 -17.30 8.53
CA SER A 173 5.72 -17.07 7.13
C SER A 173 4.50 -16.95 6.21
N LYS A 174 3.44 -17.72 6.50
CA LYS A 174 2.19 -17.67 5.71
C LYS A 174 1.41 -16.38 5.94
N THR A 175 1.32 -15.92 7.20
CA THR A 175 0.71 -14.64 7.56
C THR A 175 1.43 -13.49 6.88
N TYR A 176 2.77 -13.45 6.99
CA TYR A 176 3.57 -12.43 6.33
C TYR A 176 3.43 -12.47 4.79
N TRP A 177 3.42 -13.67 4.20
CA TRP A 177 3.22 -13.81 2.76
C TRP A 177 1.86 -13.25 2.31
N ASN A 178 0.77 -13.57 3.01
CA ASN A 178 -0.58 -13.06 2.71
C ASN A 178 -0.63 -11.52 2.77
N GLN A 179 0.05 -10.91 3.75
CA GLN A 179 0.19 -9.46 3.86
C GLN A 179 1.01 -8.89 2.69
N ASN A 180 2.14 -9.53 2.34
CA ASN A 180 3.04 -9.08 1.29
C ASN A 180 2.43 -9.13 -0.11
N ILE A 181 1.61 -10.15 -0.41
CA ILE A 181 0.87 -10.20 -1.67
C ILE A 181 -0.44 -9.39 -1.63
N ARG A 182 -0.69 -8.70 -0.51
CA ARG A 182 -1.79 -7.77 -0.30
C ARG A 182 -3.18 -8.41 -0.37
N MET A 183 -3.29 -9.71 -0.04
CA MET A 183 -4.57 -10.44 -0.01
C MET A 183 -5.44 -10.10 1.20
N ASN A 184 -4.85 -9.57 2.28
CA ASN A 184 -5.60 -9.32 3.50
C ASN A 184 -5.99 -7.84 3.61
N TRP A 185 -7.17 -7.52 3.10
CA TRP A 185 -8.01 -6.48 3.69
C TRP A 185 -9.30 -7.19 4.16
N PRO A 186 -9.77 -6.98 5.40
CA PRO A 186 -11.07 -7.51 5.83
C PRO A 186 -12.27 -6.96 5.02
#